data_AF-Q2H1J9-F1
#
_entry.id   AF-Q2H1J9-F1
#
_cell.length_a   1.000
_cell.length_b   1.000
_cell.length_c   1.000
_cell.angle_alpha   90.00
_cell.angle_beta   90.00
_cell.angle_gamma   90.00
#
_symmetry.space_group_name_H-M   'P 1'
#
loop_
_entity.id
_entity.type
_entity.pdbx_description
1 polymer ?
#
loop_
_entity_poly.entity_id
_entity_poly.type
_entity_poly.pdbx_seq_one_letter_code
_entity_poly.pdbx_strand_id
1 'polypeptide(L)'
;MDTFHLFPLFPFELRALIWRSTVQPRTVEVRVDDRGSGLERRLHLVSPTPVPATIQACREARNLGLYERAFSEIDADGRYVWVNWDIDIISIGTSYFYHFHPCALLIKRLQFERDNTEDSFYHWEINDLDVFCQCQGNIYLLCRG
;
A
#
# COMPACT_ATOMS: atom_id res chain seq x y z
N MET A 1 0.33 -20.05 -24.74
CA MET A 1 -0.61 -19.23 -23.94
C MET A 1 -2.01 -19.68 -24.33
N ASP A 2 -2.60 -20.57 -23.54
CA ASP A 2 -3.96 -21.04 -23.79
C ASP A 2 -4.95 -19.96 -23.36
N THR A 3 -5.79 -19.55 -24.30
CA THR A 3 -6.80 -18.54 -24.04
C THR A 3 -8.04 -19.27 -23.52
N PHE A 4 -8.51 -18.95 -22.31
CA PHE A 4 -9.74 -19.56 -21.80
C PHE A 4 -10.96 -18.96 -22.52
N HIS A 5 -11.29 -19.54 -23.68
CA HIS A 5 -12.33 -19.04 -24.60
C HIS A 5 -13.74 -19.01 -24.00
N LEU A 6 -13.97 -19.69 -22.88
CA LEU A 6 -15.25 -19.70 -22.18
C LEU A 6 -15.46 -18.47 -21.30
N PHE A 7 -14.38 -17.79 -20.88
CA PHE A 7 -14.49 -16.64 -19.97
C PHE A 7 -15.42 -15.54 -20.49
N PRO A 8 -15.32 -15.08 -21.76
CA PRO A 8 -16.15 -13.98 -22.25
C PRO A 8 -17.62 -14.37 -22.43
N LEU A 9 -17.96 -15.66 -22.41
CA LEU A 9 -19.31 -16.15 -22.60
C LEU A 9 -20.15 -16.12 -21.31
N PHE A 10 -19.50 -15.96 -20.16
CA PHE A 10 -20.22 -15.86 -18.89
C PHE A 10 -20.94 -14.52 -18.73
N PRO A 11 -22.12 -14.52 -18.07
CA PRO A 11 -22.74 -13.30 -17.56
C PRO A 11 -21.76 -12.46 -16.75
N PHE A 12 -21.94 -11.14 -16.76
CA PHE A 12 -21.05 -10.20 -16.09
C PHE A 12 -20.85 -10.53 -14.61
N GLU A 13 -21.90 -10.98 -13.93
CA GLU A 13 -21.90 -11.31 -12.50
C GLU A 13 -20.88 -12.42 -12.20
N LEU A 14 -20.86 -13.48 -13.02
CA LEU A 14 -19.92 -14.58 -12.86
C LEU A 14 -18.48 -14.14 -13.18
N ARG A 15 -18.30 -13.31 -14.22
CA ARG A 15 -16.97 -12.78 -14.57
C ARG A 15 -16.43 -11.86 -13.47
N ALA A 16 -17.28 -11.01 -12.90
CA ALA A 16 -16.94 -10.16 -11.77
C ALA A 16 -16.60 -10.96 -10.51
N LEU A 17 -17.35 -12.05 -10.22
CA LEU A 17 -17.03 -12.97 -9.14
C LEU A 17 -15.67 -13.64 -9.35
N ILE A 18 -15.38 -14.12 -10.56
CA ILE A 18 -14.07 -14.69 -10.89
C ILE A 18 -12.97 -13.66 -10.64
N TRP A 19 -13.12 -12.42 -11.12
CA TRP A 19 -12.13 -11.36 -10.89
C TRP A 19 -11.92 -11.05 -9.40
N ARG A 20 -13.00 -10.95 -8.61
CA ARG A 20 -12.92 -10.77 -7.16
C ARG A 20 -12.14 -11.90 -6.49
N SER A 21 -12.32 -13.14 -6.95
CA SER A 21 -11.59 -14.30 -6.45
C SER A 21 -10.11 -14.35 -6.87
N THR A 22 -9.68 -13.55 -7.85
CA THR A 22 -8.26 -13.44 -8.22
C THR A 22 -7.45 -12.54 -7.28
N VAL A 23 -8.13 -11.77 -6.44
CA VAL A 23 -7.48 -10.83 -5.52
C VAL A 23 -6.88 -11.63 -4.36
N GLN A 24 -5.58 -11.46 -4.12
CA GLN A 24 -4.85 -12.19 -3.08
C GLN A 24 -4.12 -11.20 -2.15
N PRO A 25 -4.06 -11.48 -0.83
CA PRO A 25 -3.29 -10.67 0.11
C PRO A 25 -1.81 -10.61 -0.30
N ARG A 26 -1.22 -9.42 -0.19
CA ARG A 26 0.19 -9.19 -0.45
C ARG A 26 0.74 -8.06 0.41
N THR A 27 2.06 -8.01 0.55
CA THR A 27 2.75 -6.86 1.13
C THR A 27 3.05 -5.85 0.03
N VAL A 28 2.55 -4.63 0.21
CA VAL A 28 2.84 -3.49 -0.66
C VAL A 28 3.86 -2.62 0.05
N GLU A 29 5.07 -2.56 -0.51
CA GLU A 29 6.15 -1.75 0.03
C GLU A 29 6.04 -0.32 -0.49
N VAL A 30 5.92 0.63 0.44
CA VAL A 30 5.72 2.04 0.17
C VAL A 30 6.71 2.82 1.01
N ARG A 31 7.81 3.24 0.40
CA ARG A 31 8.85 4.05 1.04
C ARG A 31 8.74 5.51 0.63
N VAL A 32 9.17 6.38 1.52
CA VAL A 32 9.29 7.82 1.23
C VAL A 32 10.76 8.19 1.22
N ASP A 33 11.23 8.64 0.07
CA ASP A 33 12.54 9.24 -0.09
C ASP A 33 12.39 10.75 0.08
N ASP A 34 12.88 11.25 1.20
CA ASP A 34 12.80 12.66 1.58
C ASP A 34 14.03 13.40 1.06
N ARG A 35 13.86 14.08 -0.07
CA ARG A 35 14.95 14.79 -0.75
C ARG A 35 14.88 16.29 -0.51
N GLY A 36 16.06 16.90 -0.36
CA GLY A 36 16.20 18.35 -0.19
C GLY A 36 16.19 18.80 1.26
N SER A 37 16.18 20.12 1.48
CA SER A 37 16.10 20.72 2.82
C SER A 37 15.30 22.03 2.78
N GLY A 38 14.67 22.38 3.91
CA GLY A 38 13.91 23.63 4.04
C GLY A 38 12.72 23.72 3.05
N LEU A 39 12.61 24.84 2.34
CA LEU A 39 11.53 25.09 1.37
C LEU A 39 11.57 24.20 0.12
N GLU A 40 12.69 23.54 -0.17
CA GLU A 40 12.84 22.65 -1.32
C GLU A 40 12.55 21.18 -0.98
N ARG A 41 12.13 20.91 0.26
CA ARG A 41 11.83 19.55 0.71
C ARG A 41 10.74 18.95 -0.16
N ARG A 42 11.06 17.84 -0.81
CA ARG A 42 10.17 17.08 -1.68
C ARG A 42 10.15 15.63 -1.25
N LEU A 43 8.96 15.15 -0.94
CA LEU A 43 8.72 13.75 -0.65
C LEU A 43 8.55 13.00 -1.96
N HIS A 44 9.31 11.93 -2.14
CA HIS A 44 9.20 11.05 -3.29
C HIS A 44 8.76 9.65 -2.87
N LEU A 45 7.65 9.20 -3.43
CA LEU A 45 7.14 7.87 -3.21
C LEU A 45 7.94 6.84 -4.01
N VAL A 46 8.42 5.81 -3.34
CA VAL A 46 9.16 4.69 -3.91
C VAL A 46 8.48 3.40 -3.53
N SER A 47 8.10 2.60 -4.53
CA SER A 47 7.49 1.28 -4.32
C SER A 47 8.08 0.30 -5.33
N PRO A 48 8.85 -0.71 -4.89
CA PRO A 48 9.28 -1.80 -5.77
C PRO A 48 8.15 -2.80 -6.05
N THR A 49 7.02 -2.72 -5.33
CA THR A 49 5.91 -3.65 -5.50
C THR A 49 5.29 -3.50 -6.89
N PRO A 50 5.20 -4.58 -7.69
CA PRO A 50 4.60 -4.52 -9.00
C PRO A 50 3.09 -4.27 -8.94
N VAL A 51 2.57 -3.65 -10.00
CA VAL A 51 1.12 -3.48 -10.18
C VAL A 51 0.44 -4.86 -10.19
N PRO A 52 -0.70 -5.04 -9.48
CA PRO A 52 -1.40 -6.33 -9.47
C PRO A 52 -1.76 -6.79 -10.88
N ALA A 53 -1.64 -8.10 -11.13
CA ALA A 53 -1.99 -8.70 -12.42
C ALA A 53 -3.43 -8.38 -12.84
N THR A 54 -4.37 -8.34 -11.89
CA THR A 54 -5.78 -8.00 -12.12
C THR A 54 -5.96 -6.61 -12.76
N ILE A 55 -5.16 -5.61 -12.39
CA ILE A 55 -5.21 -4.26 -12.96
C ILE A 55 -4.61 -4.21 -14.37
N GLN A 56 -3.66 -5.09 -14.66
CA GLN A 56 -2.98 -5.20 -15.95
C GLN A 56 -3.70 -6.11 -16.95
N ALA A 57 -4.54 -7.05 -16.48
CA ALA A 57 -5.15 -8.08 -17.31
C ALA A 57 -6.08 -7.53 -18.40
N CYS A 58 -7.09 -6.74 -18.03
CA CYS A 58 -8.03 -6.15 -18.99
C CYS A 58 -8.79 -4.95 -18.40
N ARG A 59 -9.55 -4.24 -19.26
CA ARG A 59 -10.35 -3.07 -18.86
C ARG A 59 -11.43 -3.42 -17.83
N GLU A 60 -12.08 -4.58 -17.99
CA GLU A 60 -13.12 -5.03 -17.06
C GLU A 60 -12.57 -5.21 -15.65
N ALA A 61 -11.52 -6.01 -15.50
CA ALA A 61 -10.89 -6.28 -14.22
C ALA A 61 -10.45 -5.00 -13.51
N ARG A 62 -9.86 -4.06 -14.26
CA ARG A 62 -9.43 -2.75 -13.76
C ARG A 62 -10.59 -1.89 -13.23
N ASN A 63 -11.75 -1.96 -13.87
CA ASN A 63 -12.89 -1.09 -13.57
C ASN A 63 -13.83 -1.67 -12.50
N LEU A 64 -13.55 -2.85 -11.96
CA LEU A 64 -14.34 -3.45 -10.88
C LEU A 64 -14.08 -2.84 -9.49
N GLY A 65 -13.14 -1.89 -9.37
CA GLY A 65 -12.82 -1.24 -8.10
C GLY A 65 -12.14 -2.15 -7.09
N LEU A 66 -11.43 -3.19 -7.55
CA LEU A 66 -10.74 -4.15 -6.67
C LEU A 66 -9.44 -3.60 -6.07
N TYR A 67 -8.87 -2.57 -6.69
CA TYR A 67 -7.72 -1.82 -6.18
C TYR A 67 -7.95 -0.35 -6.48
N GLU A 68 -7.38 0.51 -5.64
CA GLU A 68 -7.44 1.95 -5.75
C GLU A 68 -6.03 2.53 -5.86
N ARG A 69 -5.92 3.72 -6.46
CA ARG A 69 -4.68 4.50 -6.47
C ARG A 69 -4.54 5.19 -5.11
N ALA A 70 -3.43 4.96 -4.43
CA ALA A 70 -3.17 5.50 -3.10
C ALA A 70 -1.87 6.31 -3.04
N PHE A 71 -1.71 7.12 -1.99
CA PHE A 71 -0.51 7.86 -1.61
C PHE A 71 -0.08 8.99 -2.56
N SER A 72 -0.92 9.37 -3.53
CA SER A 72 -0.64 10.50 -4.43
C SER A 72 -0.52 11.84 -3.71
N GLU A 73 -1.12 11.95 -2.53
CA GLU A 73 -1.06 13.10 -1.63
C GLU A 73 0.27 13.23 -0.89
N ILE A 74 1.07 12.15 -0.84
CA ILE A 74 2.40 12.13 -0.22
C ILE A 74 3.47 12.51 -1.25
N ASP A 75 3.33 12.08 -2.50
CA ASP A 75 4.34 12.29 -3.53
C ASP A 75 4.26 13.68 -4.17
N ALA A 76 5.40 14.37 -4.23
CA ALA A 76 5.49 15.69 -4.86
C ALA A 76 5.18 15.67 -6.37
N ASP A 77 5.40 14.54 -7.05
CA ASP A 77 5.11 14.36 -8.49
C ASP A 77 3.74 13.68 -8.74
N GLY A 78 2.96 13.39 -7.69
CA GLY A 78 1.66 12.72 -7.78
C GLY A 78 1.73 11.22 -8.17
N ARG A 79 2.86 10.55 -7.98
CA ARG A 79 2.99 9.10 -8.10
C ARG A 79 2.10 8.42 -7.09
N TYR A 80 1.67 7.21 -7.43
CA TYR A 80 0.72 6.45 -6.64
C TYR A 80 1.05 4.96 -6.71
N VAL A 81 0.51 4.22 -5.77
CA VAL A 81 0.58 2.75 -5.75
C VAL A 81 -0.84 2.19 -5.80
N TRP A 82 -1.00 1.03 -6.44
CA TRP A 82 -2.27 0.31 -6.44
C TRP A 82 -2.39 -0.52 -5.18
N VAL A 83 -3.44 -0.27 -4.40
CA VAL A 83 -3.66 -0.88 -3.08
C VAL A 83 -5.08 -1.39 -2.96
N ASN A 84 -5.23 -2.52 -2.28
CA ASN A 84 -6.50 -2.96 -1.72
C ASN A 84 -6.41 -2.84 -0.19
N TRP A 85 -7.05 -1.80 0.38
CA TRP A 85 -6.99 -1.49 1.81
C TRP A 85 -7.52 -2.62 2.71
N ASP A 86 -8.41 -3.47 2.18
CA ASP A 86 -9.05 -4.54 2.93
C ASP A 86 -8.19 -5.79 3.09
N ILE A 87 -7.18 -6.00 2.24
CA ILE A 87 -6.35 -7.23 2.27
C ILE A 87 -4.84 -6.98 2.25
N ASP A 88 -4.39 -5.87 1.67
CA ASP A 88 -2.97 -5.58 1.53
C ASP A 88 -2.39 -5.20 2.89
N ILE A 89 -1.13 -5.59 3.11
CA ILE A 89 -0.29 -5.10 4.19
C ILE A 89 0.55 -3.96 3.62
N ILE A 90 0.44 -2.76 4.20
CA ILE A 90 1.25 -1.61 3.80
C ILE A 90 2.55 -1.64 4.59
N SER A 91 3.66 -1.93 3.91
CA SER A 91 4.99 -1.93 4.50
C SER A 91 5.69 -0.63 4.22
N ILE A 92 5.99 0.15 5.27
CA ILE A 92 6.68 1.43 5.13
C ILE A 92 8.21 1.32 5.25
N GLY A 93 8.72 0.12 5.53
CA GLY A 93 10.12 -0.13 5.85
C GLY A 93 10.58 0.76 7.01
N THR A 94 11.71 1.44 6.81
CA THR A 94 12.30 2.39 7.78
C THR A 94 11.76 3.83 7.61
N SER A 95 10.75 4.06 6.76
CA SER A 95 10.19 5.40 6.59
C SER A 95 9.45 5.84 7.86
N TYR A 96 9.46 7.16 8.12
CA TYR A 96 8.79 7.70 9.30
C TYR A 96 7.25 7.67 9.19
N PHE A 97 6.56 7.45 10.30
CA PHE A 97 5.08 7.41 10.34
C PHE A 97 4.43 8.71 9.89
N TYR A 98 4.98 9.87 10.25
CA TYR A 98 4.38 11.16 9.93
C TYR A 98 4.19 11.42 8.43
N HIS A 99 4.98 10.79 7.56
CA HIS A 99 4.79 10.88 6.12
C HIS A 99 3.45 10.29 5.66
N PHE A 100 2.92 9.33 6.41
CA PHE A 100 1.69 8.60 6.09
C PHE A 100 0.46 9.10 6.86
N HIS A 101 0.59 10.15 7.69
CA HIS A 101 -0.54 10.79 8.37
C HIS A 101 -1.72 11.14 7.43
N PRO A 102 -1.50 11.66 6.21
CA PRO A 102 -2.61 11.97 5.28
C PRO A 102 -3.53 10.77 4.96
N CYS A 103 -3.00 9.56 5.03
CA CYS A 103 -3.71 8.32 4.69
C CYS A 103 -3.78 7.31 5.85
N ALA A 104 -3.36 7.68 7.07
CA ALA A 104 -3.27 6.76 8.21
C ALA A 104 -4.61 6.09 8.54
N LEU A 105 -5.72 6.82 8.35
CA LEU A 105 -7.08 6.33 8.55
C LEU A 105 -7.55 5.33 7.48
N LEU A 106 -6.82 5.15 6.39
CA LEU A 106 -7.13 4.14 5.36
C LEU A 106 -6.34 2.85 5.55
N ILE A 107 -5.20 2.92 6.26
CA ILE A 107 -4.31 1.79 6.46
C ILE A 107 -4.89 0.88 7.54
N LYS A 108 -5.28 -0.33 7.15
CA LYS A 108 -5.83 -1.35 8.06
C LYS A 108 -4.80 -2.36 8.55
N ARG A 109 -3.69 -2.51 7.81
CA ARG A 109 -2.58 -3.41 8.15
C ARG A 109 -1.28 -2.71 7.85
N LEU A 110 -0.49 -2.46 8.88
CA LEU A 110 0.76 -1.72 8.80
C LEU A 110 1.93 -2.64 9.15
N GLN A 111 2.97 -2.60 8.32
CA GLN A 111 4.26 -3.21 8.60
C GLN A 111 5.35 -2.14 8.56
N PHE A 112 6.30 -2.22 9.49
CA PHE A 112 7.44 -1.32 9.52
C PHE A 112 8.69 -2.02 10.08
N GLU A 113 9.85 -1.46 9.77
CA GLU A 113 11.17 -1.96 10.18
C GLU A 113 11.84 -0.93 11.08
N ARG A 114 12.31 -1.35 12.27
CA ARG A 114 13.12 -0.49 13.16
C ARG A 114 14.30 -1.27 13.71
N ASP A 115 15.39 -0.55 13.96
CA ASP A 115 16.55 -1.10 14.63
C ASP A 115 16.29 -1.09 16.15
N ASN A 116 16.65 -2.16 16.85
CA ASN A 116 16.44 -2.24 18.31
C ASN A 116 17.26 -1.21 19.11
N THR A 117 18.22 -0.55 18.48
CA THR A 117 19.09 0.47 19.06
C THR A 117 18.61 1.90 18.79
N GLU A 118 17.56 2.08 18.00
CA GLU A 118 17.08 3.41 17.59
C GLU A 118 16.23 4.06 18.69
N ASP A 119 16.89 4.82 19.55
CA ASP A 119 16.27 5.47 20.72
C ASP A 119 15.17 6.48 20.35
N SER A 120 15.35 7.19 19.22
CA SER A 120 14.36 8.16 18.72
C SER A 120 13.01 7.55 18.40
N PHE A 121 12.98 6.29 17.97
CA PHE A 121 11.74 5.59 17.66
C PHE A 121 10.88 5.45 18.92
N TYR A 122 11.47 4.89 19.99
CA TYR A 122 10.77 4.60 21.24
C TYR A 122 10.33 5.84 22.01
N HIS A 123 11.07 6.95 21.87
CA HIS A 123 10.78 8.18 22.60
C HIS A 123 9.78 9.10 21.89
N TRP A 124 9.77 9.14 20.57
CA TRP A 124 9.03 10.16 19.82
C TRP A 124 8.13 9.57 18.75
N GLU A 125 8.71 8.80 17.83
CA GLU A 125 7.99 8.33 16.65
C GLU A 125 6.85 7.37 17.01
N ILE A 126 7.02 6.51 18.02
CA ILE A 126 5.97 5.54 18.39
C ILE A 126 4.63 6.20 18.73
N ASN A 127 4.64 7.46 19.18
CA ASN A 127 3.41 8.21 19.48
C ASN A 127 2.59 8.50 18.20
N ASP A 128 3.22 8.55 17.04
CA ASP A 128 2.51 8.74 15.76
C ASP A 128 1.67 7.51 15.39
N LEU A 129 1.88 6.34 16.02
CA LEU A 129 1.02 5.17 15.78
C LEU A 129 -0.44 5.39 16.19
N ASP A 130 -0.71 6.34 17.09
CA ASP A 130 -2.07 6.65 17.55
C ASP A 130 -3.00 7.09 16.41
N VAL A 131 -2.45 7.70 15.34
CA VAL A 131 -3.24 8.11 14.17
C VAL A 131 -3.61 6.95 13.24
N PHE A 132 -2.94 5.80 13.36
CA PHE A 132 -3.21 4.57 12.59
C PHE A 132 -4.30 3.73 13.28
N CYS A 133 -5.38 4.38 13.71
CA CYS A 133 -6.41 3.78 14.55
C CYS A 133 -7.20 2.64 13.89
N GLN A 134 -7.12 2.50 12.55
CA GLN A 134 -7.71 1.38 11.81
C GLN A 134 -6.86 0.10 11.84
N CYS A 135 -5.60 0.17 12.29
CA CYS A 135 -4.69 -0.97 12.35
C CYS A 135 -4.91 -1.91 13.56
N GLN A 136 -6.08 -1.89 14.20
CA GLN A 136 -6.34 -2.64 15.44
C GLN A 136 -5.97 -4.13 15.30
N GLY A 137 -4.89 -4.54 15.97
CA GLY A 137 -4.38 -5.91 15.95
C GLY A 137 -3.63 -6.34 14.67
N ASN A 138 -3.39 -5.44 13.71
CA ASN A 138 -2.73 -5.73 12.43
C ASN A 138 -1.50 -4.85 12.21
N ILE A 139 -0.64 -4.78 13.23
CA ILE A 139 0.64 -4.08 13.17
C ILE A 139 1.77 -5.11 13.23
N TYR A 140 2.70 -5.03 12.28
CA TYR A 140 3.81 -5.96 12.15
C TYR A 140 5.14 -5.18 12.24
N LEU A 141 5.86 -5.32 13.36
CA LEU A 141 7.22 -4.80 13.50
C LEU A 141 8.24 -5.86 13.08
N LEU A 142 9.14 -5.48 12.18
CA LEU A 142 10.31 -6.26 11.81
C LEU A 142 11.55 -5.64 12.48
N CYS A 143 12.16 -6.37 13.42
CA CYS A 143 13.43 -5.95 14.02
C CYS A 143 14.58 -6.25 13.07
N ARG A 144 15.43 -5.25 12.80
CA ARG A 144 16.75 -5.48 12.20
C ARG A 144 17.75 -5.83 13.30
N GLY A 145 18.52 -6.90 13.08
CA GLY A 145 19.51 -7.43 14.01
C GLY A 145 20.88 -6.80 13.87
#